data_AF-A0A378PCD1-F1
#
_entry.id   AF-A0A378PCD1-F1
#
_cell.length_a   1.000
_cell.length_b   1.000
_cell.length_c   1.000
_cell.angle_alpha   90.00
_cell.angle_beta   90.00
_cell.angle_gamma   90.00
#
_symmetry.space_group_name_H-M   'P 1'
#
loop_
_entity.id
_entity.type
_entity.pdbx_description
1 polymer ?
#
loop_
_entity_poly.entity_id
_entity_poly.type
_entity_poly.pdbx_seq_one_letter_code
_entity_poly.pdbx_strand_id
1 'polypeptide(L)'
;MNTVLTGRRAGLSRELIVKQAVQLSAISGVEGWSVRDIARELGVVPSVIYHYFPNKEAICDAVVDRVCVGIEVPDPDLEWKAWFRAMAHNLRPALLAYPGITDRFARGKFNEQFLPMIDGAWVKLQELSLHYPERFETN
;
A
#
# COMPACT_ATOMS: atom_id res chain seq x y z
N MET A 1 17.87 11.43 -43.47
CA MET A 1 17.72 9.95 -43.44
C MET A 1 17.45 9.53 -42.02
N ASN A 2 16.31 8.85 -41.82
CA ASN A 2 15.81 8.32 -40.55
C ASN A 2 16.78 7.31 -39.94
N THR A 3 16.98 7.37 -38.63
CA THR A 3 17.08 6.16 -37.79
C THR A 3 16.55 6.52 -36.41
N VAL A 4 15.24 6.36 -36.23
CA VAL A 4 14.63 6.26 -34.90
C VAL A 4 15.15 4.96 -34.30
N LEU A 5 15.99 5.05 -33.26
CA LEU A 5 16.38 3.92 -32.46
C LEU A 5 15.13 3.46 -31.68
N THR A 6 14.46 2.44 -32.21
CA THR A 6 13.37 1.70 -31.55
C THR A 6 13.97 0.92 -30.37
N GLY A 7 14.36 1.64 -29.32
CA GLY A 7 14.86 1.07 -28.08
C GLY A 7 13.73 0.33 -27.37
N ARG A 8 13.82 -1.01 -27.37
CA ARG A 8 13.16 -1.98 -26.49
C ARG A 8 12.04 -1.40 -25.61
N ARG A 9 10.80 -1.77 -25.93
CA ARG A 9 9.73 -1.86 -24.93
C ARG A 9 10.27 -2.69 -23.76
N ALA A 10 10.69 -2.04 -22.67
CA ALA A 10 10.46 -2.64 -21.36
C ALA A 10 8.95 -2.86 -21.34
N GLY A 11 8.52 -4.12 -21.44
CA GLY A 11 7.11 -4.46 -21.58
C GLY A 11 6.32 -3.72 -20.50
N LEU A 12 5.29 -3.00 -20.91
CA LEU A 12 4.40 -2.37 -19.94
C LEU A 12 3.87 -3.48 -19.02
N SER A 13 3.87 -3.25 -17.72
CA SER A 13 3.42 -4.22 -16.72
C SER A 13 2.64 -3.50 -15.62
N ARG A 14 1.89 -4.26 -14.82
CA ARG A 14 1.19 -3.69 -13.65
C ARG A 14 2.18 -3.02 -12.70
N GLU A 15 3.33 -3.65 -12.48
CA GLU A 15 4.38 -3.18 -11.58
C GLU A 15 5.00 -1.88 -12.08
N LEU A 16 5.25 -1.75 -13.39
CA LEU A 16 5.78 -0.52 -13.98
C LEU A 16 4.77 0.64 -13.87
N ILE A 17 3.48 0.37 -14.12
CA ILE A 17 2.40 1.36 -13.97
C ILE A 17 2.30 1.82 -12.52
N VAL A 18 2.30 0.89 -11.56
CA VAL A 18 2.23 1.20 -10.13
C VAL A 18 3.46 1.97 -9.67
N LYS A 19 4.66 1.58 -10.13
CA LYS A 19 5.90 2.30 -9.83
C LYS A 19 5.81 3.76 -10.29
N GLN A 20 5.29 4.01 -11.49
CA GLN A 20 5.11 5.38 -11.98
C GLN A 20 4.06 6.15 -11.18
N ALA A 21 2.95 5.49 -10.83
CA ALA A 21 1.91 6.08 -10.00
C ALA A 21 2.43 6.45 -8.59
N VAL A 22 3.29 5.62 -7.98
CA VAL A 22 3.97 5.94 -6.71
C VAL A 22 4.82 7.21 -6.83
N GLN A 23 5.58 7.36 -7.93
CA GLN A 23 6.40 8.55 -8.16
C GLN A 23 5.55 9.82 -8.31
N LEU A 24 4.44 9.75 -9.05
CA LEU A 24 3.49 10.87 -9.16
C LEU A 24 2.83 11.19 -7.82
N SER A 25 2.50 10.17 -7.04
CA SER A 25 1.89 10.32 -5.71
C SER A 25 2.80 11.06 -4.72
N ALA A 26 4.12 10.94 -4.88
CA ALA A 26 5.09 11.72 -4.09
C ALA A 26 4.99 13.24 -4.30
N ILE A 27 4.45 13.67 -5.45
CA ILE A 27 4.36 15.07 -5.83
C ILE A 27 2.94 15.60 -5.58
N SER A 28 1.92 14.88 -6.06
CA SER A 28 0.53 15.34 -6.07
C SER A 28 -0.38 14.65 -5.07
N GLY A 29 0.13 13.68 -4.29
CA GLY A 29 -0.70 12.77 -3.52
C GLY A 29 -1.32 11.65 -4.36
N VAL A 30 -1.77 10.59 -3.69
CA VAL A 30 -2.23 9.33 -4.32
C VAL A 30 -3.44 9.51 -5.24
N GLU A 31 -4.27 10.52 -4.99
CA GLU A 31 -5.44 10.82 -5.81
C GLU A 31 -5.25 12.03 -6.75
N GLY A 32 -4.10 12.71 -6.69
CA GLY A 32 -3.86 13.97 -7.38
C GLY A 32 -3.41 13.87 -8.84
N TRP A 33 -3.03 12.67 -9.31
CA TRP A 33 -2.68 12.42 -10.70
C TRP A 33 -3.82 11.74 -11.47
N SER A 34 -3.75 11.75 -12.80
CA SER A 34 -4.67 11.04 -13.70
C SER A 34 -3.99 9.89 -14.45
N VAL A 35 -4.78 8.96 -14.99
CA VAL A 35 -4.25 7.88 -15.86
C VAL A 35 -3.51 8.45 -17.08
N ARG A 36 -3.89 9.65 -17.55
CA ARG A 36 -3.19 10.33 -18.64
C ARG A 36 -1.80 10.81 -18.24
N ASP A 37 -1.62 11.21 -16.98
CA ASP A 37 -0.31 11.60 -16.46
C ASP A 37 0.63 10.39 -16.44
N ILE A 38 0.17 9.24 -15.95
CA ILE A 38 0.96 7.99 -15.99
C ILE A 38 1.29 7.61 -17.44
N ALA A 39 0.31 7.67 -18.34
CA ALA A 39 0.51 7.34 -19.75
C ALA A 39 1.57 8.23 -20.42
N ARG A 40 1.54 9.54 -20.11
CA ARG A 40 2.52 10.51 -20.59
C ARG A 40 3.92 10.18 -20.08
N GLU A 41 4.10 9.92 -18.79
CA GLU A 41 5.41 9.56 -18.21
C GLU A 41 5.97 8.25 -18.79
N LEU A 42 5.10 7.30 -19.12
CA LEU A 42 5.50 6.01 -19.71
C LEU A 42 5.58 6.02 -21.25
N GLY A 43 5.27 7.14 -21.91
CA GLY A 43 5.30 7.24 -23.37
C GLY A 43 4.28 6.32 -24.08
N VAL A 44 3.14 6.04 -23.44
CA VAL A 44 2.06 5.18 -23.97
C VAL A 44 0.74 5.95 -24.06
N VAL A 45 -0.23 5.39 -24.77
CA VAL A 45 -1.60 5.93 -24.78
C VAL A 45 -2.41 5.42 -23.58
N PRO A 46 -3.34 6.21 -23.01
CA PRO A 46 -4.09 5.82 -21.80
C PRO A 46 -4.86 4.51 -21.94
N SER A 47 -5.38 4.19 -23.14
CA SER A 47 -6.10 2.93 -23.39
C SER A 47 -5.27 1.69 -23.06
N VAL A 48 -3.95 1.76 -23.24
CA VAL A 48 -3.06 0.64 -22.93
C VAL A 48 -2.99 0.39 -21.43
N ILE A 49 -3.01 1.44 -20.59
CA ILE A 49 -3.02 1.29 -19.12
C ILE A 49 -4.31 0.62 -18.67
N TYR A 50 -5.44 0.92 -19.31
CA TYR A 50 -6.73 0.31 -18.98
C TYR A 50 -6.79 -1.20 -19.28
N HIS A 51 -5.86 -1.76 -20.07
CA HIS A 51 -5.70 -3.22 -20.18
C HIS A 51 -5.12 -3.86 -18.91
N TYR A 52 -4.37 -3.10 -18.11
CA TYR A 52 -3.76 -3.58 -16.87
C TYR A 52 -4.61 -3.27 -15.65
N PHE A 53 -5.32 -2.14 -15.65
CA PHE A 53 -6.17 -1.71 -14.54
C PHE A 53 -7.54 -1.27 -15.05
N PRO A 54 -8.64 -1.73 -14.43
CA PRO A 54 -9.98 -1.42 -14.91
C PRO A 54 -10.34 0.06 -14.76
N ASN A 55 -9.72 0.78 -13.82
CA ASN A 55 -9.98 2.19 -13.55
C ASN A 55 -8.83 2.81 -12.74
N LYS A 56 -8.90 4.14 -12.51
CA LYS A 56 -7.95 4.90 -11.69
C LYS A 56 -7.92 4.37 -10.25
N GLU A 57 -9.07 4.04 -9.69
CA GLU A 57 -9.20 3.59 -8.30
C GLU A 57 -8.37 2.32 -8.04
N ALA A 58 -8.40 1.35 -8.97
CA ALA A 58 -7.60 0.14 -8.87
C ALA A 58 -6.09 0.41 -8.91
N ILE A 59 -5.65 1.50 -9.54
CA ILE A 59 -4.24 1.92 -9.53
C ILE A 59 -3.92 2.58 -8.18
N CYS A 60 -4.79 3.45 -7.66
CA CYS A 60 -4.63 4.05 -6.33
C CYS A 60 -4.56 2.98 -5.23
N ASP A 61 -5.42 1.97 -5.29
CA ASP A 61 -5.41 0.84 -4.35
C ASP A 61 -4.07 0.08 -4.44
N ALA A 62 -3.60 -0.19 -5.67
CA ALA A 62 -2.30 -0.85 -5.88
C ALA A 62 -1.10 0.00 -5.42
N VAL A 63 -1.21 1.34 -5.45
CA VAL A 63 -0.21 2.25 -4.85
C VAL A 63 -0.19 2.10 -3.34
N VAL A 64 -1.35 2.07 -2.68
CA VAL A 64 -1.43 1.83 -1.22
C VAL A 64 -0.84 0.47 -0.88
N ASP A 65 -1.21 -0.59 -1.60
CA ASP A 65 -0.64 -1.92 -1.41
C ASP A 65 0.89 -1.90 -1.53
N ARG A 66 1.41 -1.21 -2.56
CA ARG A 66 2.86 -1.10 -2.77
C ARG A 66 3.58 -0.34 -1.64
N VAL A 67 2.95 0.67 -1.06
CA VAL A 67 3.50 1.42 0.07
C VAL A 67 3.42 0.58 1.35
N CYS A 68 2.37 -0.20 1.52
CA CYS A 68 2.14 -1.03 2.69
C CYS A 68 2.93 -2.35 2.71
N VAL A 69 3.38 -2.86 1.56
CA VAL A 69 4.13 -4.14 1.50
C VAL A 69 5.45 -4.12 2.29
N GLY A 70 6.00 -2.94 2.55
CA GLY A 70 7.23 -2.77 3.34
C GLY A 70 6.99 -2.69 4.85
N ILE A 71 5.74 -2.81 5.31
CA ILE A 71 5.41 -2.76 6.73
C ILE A 71 5.77 -4.09 7.35
N GLU A 72 6.83 -4.10 8.14
CA GLU A 72 7.28 -5.30 8.86
C GLU A 72 6.36 -5.57 10.05
N VAL A 73 5.92 -6.82 10.17
CA VAL A 73 5.25 -7.31 11.39
C VAL A 73 6.33 -7.50 12.46
N PRO A 74 6.19 -6.90 13.66
CA PRO A 74 7.15 -7.07 14.73
C PRO A 74 7.28 -8.51 15.17
N ASP A 75 8.46 -8.82 15.72
CA ASP A 75 8.79 -10.12 16.29
C ASP A 75 7.68 -10.62 17.22
N PRO A 76 7.09 -11.81 16.96
CA PRO A 76 6.03 -12.37 17.78
C PRO A 76 6.46 -12.68 19.21
N ASP A 77 7.75 -12.70 19.55
CA ASP A 77 8.21 -12.93 20.93
C ASP A 77 8.19 -11.67 21.80
N LEU A 78 7.85 -10.50 21.24
CA LEU A 78 7.71 -9.26 22.01
C LEU A 78 6.52 -9.30 22.97
N GLU A 79 6.69 -8.69 24.15
CA GLU A 79 5.58 -8.40 25.07
C GLU A 79 4.51 -7.53 24.38
N TRP A 80 3.23 -7.73 24.70
CA TRP A 80 2.12 -7.15 23.94
C TRP A 80 2.20 -5.62 23.77
N LYS A 81 2.59 -4.85 24.80
CA LYS A 81 2.73 -3.39 24.66
C LYS A 81 3.91 -3.03 23.75
N ALA A 82 5.01 -3.76 23.89
CA ALA A 82 6.18 -3.57 23.03
C ALA A 82 5.84 -3.90 21.56
N TRP A 83 5.10 -4.98 21.32
CA TRP A 83 4.65 -5.40 20.00
C TRP A 83 3.75 -4.33 19.35
N PHE A 84 2.72 -3.85 20.04
CA PHE A 84 1.84 -2.80 19.48
C PHE A 84 2.57 -1.48 19.24
N ARG A 85 3.52 -1.12 20.12
CA ARG A 85 4.36 0.07 19.91
C ARG A 85 5.23 -0.08 18.66
N ALA A 86 5.86 -1.24 18.48
CA ALA A 86 6.67 -1.53 17.30
C ALA A 86 5.81 -1.53 16.02
N MET A 87 4.63 -2.14 16.05
CA MET A 87 3.69 -2.14 14.93
C MET A 87 3.28 -0.71 14.54
N ALA A 88 2.95 0.13 15.52
CA ALA A 88 2.63 1.54 15.27
C ALA A 88 3.81 2.32 14.67
N HIS A 89 5.04 2.04 15.10
CA HIS A 89 6.25 2.60 14.52
C HIS A 89 6.48 2.15 13.07
N ASN A 90 6.18 0.90 12.75
CA ASN A 90 6.35 0.35 11.40
C ASN A 90 5.27 0.84 10.42
N LEU A 91 4.02 0.97 10.88
CA LEU A 91 2.90 1.49 10.08
C LEU A 91 3.04 2.98 9.76
N ARG A 92 3.51 3.78 10.72
CA ARG A 92 3.45 5.25 10.65
C ARG A 92 4.17 5.84 9.41
N PRO A 93 5.40 5.43 9.05
CA PRO A 93 6.08 5.94 7.87
C PRO A 93 5.32 5.64 6.58
N ALA A 94 4.72 4.45 6.46
CA ALA A 94 3.96 4.07 5.28
C ALA A 94 2.69 4.91 5.12
N LEU A 95 1.93 5.11 6.20
CA LEU A 95 0.70 5.92 6.18
C LEU A 95 0.97 7.40 5.86
N LEU A 96 2.15 7.90 6.22
CA LEU A 96 2.55 9.29 6.01
C LEU A 96 3.46 9.48 4.78
N ALA A 97 3.67 8.43 3.98
CA ALA A 97 4.58 8.49 2.84
C ALA A 97 4.16 9.58 1.84
N TYR A 98 2.87 9.65 1.51
CA TYR A 98 2.32 10.60 0.55
C TYR A 98 0.96 11.17 0.99
N PRO A 99 0.60 12.40 0.55
CA PRO A 99 -0.73 12.95 0.78
C PRO A 99 -1.83 11.99 0.29
N GLY A 100 -2.84 11.77 1.12
CA GLY A 100 -4.01 10.94 0.80
C GLY A 100 -3.82 9.43 1.04
N ILE A 101 -2.63 8.93 1.40
CA ILE A 101 -2.44 7.51 1.73
C ILE A 101 -3.27 7.10 2.94
N THR A 102 -3.25 7.86 4.04
CA THR A 102 -4.07 7.57 5.23
C THR A 102 -5.56 7.53 4.92
N ASP A 103 -6.08 8.52 4.18
CA ASP A 103 -7.50 8.57 3.80
C ASP A 103 -7.89 7.38 2.93
N ARG A 104 -7.03 7.06 1.95
CA ARG A 104 -7.24 5.95 1.03
C ARG A 104 -7.14 4.61 1.73
N PHE A 105 -6.20 4.45 2.66
CA PHE A 105 -6.05 3.27 3.51
C PHE A 105 -7.30 3.05 4.38
N ALA A 106 -7.81 4.11 5.00
CA ALA A 106 -9.00 4.03 5.87
C ALA A 106 -10.30 3.71 5.11
N ARG A 107 -10.40 4.12 3.84
CA ARG A 107 -11.58 3.86 2.97
C ARG A 107 -11.39 2.67 2.02
N GLY A 108 -10.17 2.18 1.92
CA GLY A 108 -9.74 1.18 0.96
C GLY A 108 -10.09 -0.24 1.39
N LYS A 109 -9.69 -1.21 0.58
CA LYS A 109 -9.90 -2.64 0.89
C LYS A 109 -8.73 -3.15 1.72
N PHE A 110 -9.01 -3.59 2.95
CA PHE A 110 -8.11 -4.50 3.65
C PHE A 110 -8.11 -5.84 2.88
N ASN A 111 -7.04 -6.10 2.15
CA ASN A 111 -6.82 -7.36 1.44
C ASN A 111 -5.97 -8.32 2.29
N GLU A 112 -5.70 -9.51 1.75
CA GLU A 112 -4.96 -10.58 2.42
C GLU A 112 -3.54 -10.16 2.86
N GLN A 113 -2.94 -9.11 2.28
CA GLN A 113 -1.61 -8.65 2.67
C GLN A 113 -1.56 -8.17 4.13
N PHE A 114 -2.69 -7.76 4.69
CA PHE A 114 -2.78 -7.28 6.07
C PHE A 114 -3.03 -8.39 7.08
N LEU A 115 -3.32 -9.63 6.64
CA LEU A 115 -3.59 -10.74 7.54
C LEU A 115 -2.47 -11.00 8.55
N PRO A 116 -1.17 -11.01 8.18
CA PRO A 116 -0.10 -11.22 9.16
C PRO A 116 -0.08 -10.19 10.29
N MET A 117 -0.40 -8.92 9.97
CA MET A 117 -0.54 -7.86 10.97
C MET A 117 -1.73 -8.12 11.90
N ILE A 118 -2.88 -8.52 11.34
CA ILE A 118 -4.11 -8.81 12.10
C ILE A 118 -3.92 -10.05 12.98
N ASP A 119 -3.33 -11.11 12.45
CA ASP A 119 -3.05 -12.36 13.18
C ASP A 119 -2.07 -12.10 14.33
N GLY A 120 -1.00 -11.33 14.08
CA GLY A 120 -0.06 -10.94 15.13
C GLY A 120 -0.75 -10.12 16.23
N ALA A 121 -1.58 -9.14 15.85
CA ALA A 121 -2.34 -8.35 16.81
C ALA A 121 -3.32 -9.23 17.61
N TRP A 122 -3.98 -10.18 16.96
CA TRP A 122 -4.90 -11.12 17.60
C TRP A 122 -4.21 -11.99 18.65
N VAL A 123 -3.04 -12.55 18.34
CA VAL A 123 -2.23 -13.34 19.29
C VAL A 123 -1.89 -12.49 20.52
N LYS A 124 -1.48 -11.23 20.34
CA LYS A 124 -1.15 -10.33 21.45
C LYS A 124 -2.36 -9.93 22.29
N LEU A 125 -3.54 -9.82 21.69
CA LEU A 125 -4.78 -9.61 22.43
C LEU A 125 -5.19 -10.85 23.24
N GLN A 126 -4.91 -12.06 22.75
CA GLN A 126 -5.14 -13.30 23.51
C GLN A 126 -4.17 -13.43 24.70
N GLU A 127 -2.90 -13.06 24.55
CA GLU A 127 -1.96 -13.00 25.68
C GLU A 127 -2.44 -12.05 26.78
N LEU A 128 -3.03 -10.92 26.38
CA LEU A 128 -3.61 -9.94 27.29
C LEU A 128 -4.85 -10.48 28.01
N SER A 129 -5.75 -11.17 27.30
CA SER A 129 -6.96 -11.75 27.92
C SER A 129 -6.62 -12.88 28.88
N LEU A 130 -5.55 -13.64 28.63
CA LEU A 130 -5.00 -14.63 29.58
C LEU A 130 -4.39 -13.97 30.82
N HIS A 131 -3.82 -12.77 30.70
CA HIS A 131 -3.21 -12.03 31.83
C HIS A 131 -4.21 -11.15 32.61
N TYR A 132 -5.36 -10.79 32.03
CA TYR A 132 -6.39 -9.95 32.66
C TYR A 132 -7.82 -10.39 32.28
N PRO A 133 -8.27 -11.59 32.72
CA PRO A 133 -9.58 -12.13 32.34
C PRO A 133 -10.75 -11.23 32.79
N GLU A 134 -10.62 -10.56 33.94
CA GLU A 134 -11.69 -9.75 34.56
C GLU A 134 -11.97 -8.41 33.85
N ARG A 135 -11.17 -8.03 32.85
CA ARG A 135 -11.33 -6.74 32.14
C ARG A 135 -12.22 -6.81 30.89
N PHE A 136 -12.64 -8.02 30.49
CA PHE A 136 -13.43 -8.25 29.27
C PHE A 136 -14.80 -8.88 29.53
N GLU A 137 -15.19 -9.09 30.80
CA GLU A 137 -16.58 -9.33 31.18
C GLU A 137 -17.32 -7.98 31.22
N THR A 138 -17.93 -7.60 30.11
CA THR A 138 -18.89 -6.49 30.08
C THR A 138 -20.22 -6.90 30.70
N ASN A 139 -20.63 -6.11 31.70
CA ASN A 139 -22.01 -5.92 32.15
C ASN A 139 -22.95 -5.55 31.00
#